data_AF-A0A7C8P8W5-F1
#
_entry.id   AF-A0A7C8P8W5-F1
#
_cell.length_a   1.000
_cell.length_b   1.000
_cell.length_c   1.000
_cell.angle_alpha   90.00
_cell.angle_beta   90.00
_cell.angle_gamma   90.00
#
_symmetry.space_group_name_H-M   'P 1'
#
loop_
_entity.id
_entity.type
_entity.pdbx_description
1 polymer ?
#
loop_
_entity_poly.entity_id
_entity_poly.type
_entity_poly.pdbx_seq_one_letter_code
_entity_poly.pdbx_strand_id
1 'polypeptide(L)'
;MITVKQGADVDIGANASAEEAEESVEDGMITVNNVVYSFRLQSTSFDKKSYLTYLKGYMKTVKAKLAETNPGRVEAFEKGAQAFAKKIVGGFKDYEFYVGESMNPDGAVLLLNYREDGVTPYFTIWKDGLSEMKV
;
A
#
# COMPACT_ATOMS: atom_id res chain seq x y z
N MET A 1 0.60 -8.88 -13.07
CA MET A 1 1.90 -9.51 -12.73
C MET A 1 2.87 -9.25 -13.87
N ILE A 2 4.16 -9.13 -13.56
CA ILE A 2 5.27 -9.03 -14.53
C ILE A 2 6.39 -9.98 -14.13
N THR A 3 7.21 -10.39 -15.10
CA THR A 3 8.39 -11.22 -14.85
C THR A 3 9.62 -10.33 -14.87
N VAL A 4 10.44 -10.37 -13.82
CA VAL A 4 11.64 -9.55 -13.66
C VAL A 4 12.85 -10.41 -13.31
N LYS A 5 14.05 -10.03 -13.76
CA LYS A 5 15.28 -10.71 -13.41
C LYS A 5 15.74 -10.29 -12.01
N GLN A 6 15.95 -11.26 -11.13
CA GLN A 6 16.46 -11.09 -9.77
C GLN A 6 17.82 -10.38 -9.80
N GLY A 7 17.97 -9.29 -9.03
CA GLY A 7 19.22 -8.53 -8.94
C GLY A 7 19.41 -7.38 -9.93
N ALA A 8 18.53 -7.20 -10.93
CA ALA A 8 18.72 -6.17 -11.96
C ALA A 8 18.50 -4.72 -11.48
N ASP A 9 17.65 -4.51 -10.46
CA ASP A 9 17.21 -3.18 -10.00
C ASP A 9 17.45 -2.95 -8.50
N VAL A 10 18.32 -3.76 -7.88
CA VAL A 10 18.61 -3.65 -6.45
C VAL A 10 19.74 -2.63 -6.25
N ASP A 11 19.38 -1.42 -5.81
CA ASP A 11 20.33 -0.43 -5.28
C ASP A 11 20.79 -0.90 -3.88
N ILE A 12 21.63 -1.95 -3.85
CA ILE A 12 22.25 -2.44 -2.62
C ILE A 12 23.36 -1.46 -2.25
N GLY A 13 22.96 -0.37 -1.60
CA GLY A 13 23.83 0.41 -0.74
C GLY A 13 24.45 -0.49 0.32
N ALA A 14 25.64 -1.02 0.00
CA ALA A 14 26.63 -1.65 0.86
C ALA A 14 26.14 -2.17 2.23
N ASN A 15 25.72 -3.44 2.28
CA ASN A 15 26.03 -4.27 3.43
C ASN A 15 26.33 -5.70 2.96
N ALA A 16 27.61 -6.01 2.82
CA ALA A 16 28.09 -7.34 2.50
C ALA A 16 28.03 -8.22 3.75
N SER A 17 26.99 -9.04 3.87
CA SER A 17 27.04 -10.25 4.68
C SER A 17 26.97 -11.42 3.74
N ALA A 18 28.15 -11.86 3.31
CA ALA A 18 28.36 -13.11 2.61
C ALA A 18 28.15 -14.26 3.59
N GLU A 19 27.15 -15.11 3.35
CA GLU A 19 27.24 -16.55 3.63
C GLU A 19 26.49 -17.31 2.52
N GLU A 20 27.17 -18.34 2.04
CA GLU A 20 26.88 -19.13 0.85
C GLU A 20 25.57 -19.93 0.96
N ALA A 21 24.84 -19.99 -0.15
CA ALA A 21 24.02 -21.15 -0.49
C ALA A 21 23.99 -21.27 -2.02
N GLU A 22 24.95 -22.02 -2.55
CA GLU A 22 24.92 -22.53 -3.92
C GLU A 22 23.88 -23.65 -3.99
N GLU A 23 22.71 -23.36 -4.56
CA GLU A 23 21.83 -24.40 -5.08
C GLU A 23 21.08 -23.89 -6.33
N SER A 24 21.43 -24.48 -7.47
CA SER A 24 20.66 -24.61 -8.72
C SER A 24 20.06 -23.34 -9.33
N VAL A 25 20.74 -22.84 -10.36
CA VAL A 25 20.35 -21.72 -11.23
C VAL A 25 19.16 -22.14 -12.13
N GLU A 26 17.96 -22.20 -11.58
CA GLU A 26 16.75 -21.97 -12.40
C GLU A 26 16.72 -20.47 -12.71
N ASP A 27 16.78 -20.15 -14.01
CA ASP A 27 16.86 -18.81 -14.60
C ASP A 27 16.15 -17.78 -13.73
N GLY A 28 16.92 -16.86 -13.12
CA GLY A 28 16.54 -16.00 -11.99
C GLY A 28 15.46 -14.97 -12.31
N MET A 29 14.34 -15.41 -12.86
CA MET A 29 13.17 -14.64 -13.24
C MET A 29 12.07 -14.88 -12.20
N ILE A 30 11.67 -13.82 -11.51
CA ILE A 30 10.58 -13.85 -10.53
C ILE A 30 9.35 -13.15 -11.09
N THR A 31 8.17 -13.69 -10.80
CA THR A 31 6.91 -13.04 -11.14
C THR A 31 6.44 -12.18 -9.97
N VAL A 32 6.27 -10.88 -10.19
CA VAL A 32 5.92 -9.90 -9.15
C VAL A 32 4.72 -9.04 -9.54
N ASN A 33 4.08 -8.41 -8.56
CA ASN A 33 3.05 -7.41 -8.79
C ASN A 33 3.71 -6.14 -9.37
N ASN A 34 3.28 -5.71 -10.55
CA ASN A 34 3.87 -4.56 -11.24
C ASN A 34 3.70 -3.25 -10.47
N VAL A 35 2.58 -3.03 -9.79
CA VAL A 35 2.37 -1.81 -8.98
C VAL A 35 3.30 -1.82 -7.78
N VAL A 36 3.43 -2.94 -7.08
CA VAL A 36 4.37 -3.08 -5.94
C VAL A 36 5.79 -2.84 -6.41
N TYR A 37 6.20 -3.47 -7.51
CA TYR A 37 7.55 -3.39 -8.04
C TYR A 37 7.89 -2.00 -8.58
N SER A 38 7.09 -1.45 -9.51
CA SER A 38 7.35 -0.16 -10.15
C SER A 38 7.34 1.02 -9.17
N PHE A 39 6.52 0.97 -8.12
CA PHE A 39 6.45 2.02 -7.09
C PHE A 39 7.24 1.68 -5.83
N ARG A 40 8.03 0.58 -5.84
CA ARG A 40 8.86 0.12 -4.71
C ARG A 40 8.10 0.05 -3.38
N LEU A 41 6.85 -0.39 -3.44
CA LEU A 41 6.00 -0.46 -2.26
C LEU A 41 6.54 -1.48 -1.26
N GLN A 42 6.51 -1.11 0.02
CA GLN A 42 6.96 -1.95 1.11
C GLN A 42 5.75 -2.63 1.75
N SER A 43 5.77 -3.96 1.88
CA SER A 43 4.75 -4.68 2.62
C SER A 43 4.84 -4.33 4.11
N THR A 44 3.70 -4.13 4.76
CA THR A 44 3.61 -3.93 6.21
C THR A 44 2.50 -4.80 6.78
N SER A 45 2.50 -4.99 8.09
CA SER A 45 1.47 -5.74 8.79
C SER A 45 0.81 -4.89 9.87
N PHE A 46 -0.49 -5.10 10.04
CA PHE A 46 -1.26 -4.52 11.11
C PHE A 46 -2.04 -5.63 11.82
N ASP A 47 -2.24 -5.46 13.12
CA ASP A 47 -3.40 -6.05 13.76
C ASP A 47 -4.62 -5.13 13.56
N LYS A 48 -5.83 -5.66 13.78
CA LYS A 48 -7.07 -4.89 13.58
C LYS A 48 -7.11 -3.60 14.44
N LYS A 49 -6.50 -3.59 15.63
CA LYS A 49 -6.53 -2.47 16.57
C LYS A 49 -5.57 -1.35 16.16
N SER A 50 -4.34 -1.71 15.80
CA SER A 50 -3.30 -0.82 15.27
C SER A 50 -3.76 -0.20 13.95
N TYR A 51 -4.37 -0.98 13.05
CA TYR A 51 -4.94 -0.44 11.82
C TYR A 51 -6.05 0.58 12.07
N LEU A 52 -6.97 0.30 13.00
CA LEU A 52 -8.03 1.25 13.37
C LEU A 52 -7.46 2.55 13.95
N THR A 53 -6.39 2.45 14.74
CA THR A 53 -5.70 3.60 15.31
C THR A 53 -5.06 4.43 14.20
N TYR A 54 -4.28 3.80 13.32
CA TYR A 54 -3.69 4.42 12.14
C TYR A 54 -4.76 5.11 11.29
N LEU A 55 -5.81 4.38 10.91
CA LEU A 55 -6.85 4.88 10.00
C LEU A 55 -7.54 6.11 10.58
N LYS A 56 -7.82 6.12 11.89
CA LYS A 56 -8.42 7.29 12.56
C LYS A 56 -7.49 8.51 12.50
N GLY A 57 -6.19 8.32 12.72
CA GLY A 57 -5.19 9.37 12.60
C GLY A 57 -5.12 9.92 11.18
N TYR A 58 -4.98 9.02 10.20
CA TYR A 58 -4.92 9.36 8.79
C TYR A 58 -6.17 10.13 8.31
N MET A 59 -7.37 9.67 8.67
CA MET A 59 -8.62 10.37 8.33
C MET A 59 -8.70 11.77 8.93
N LYS A 60 -8.16 11.97 10.13
CA LYS A 60 -8.11 13.30 10.76
C LYS A 60 -7.19 14.24 9.96
N THR A 61 -6.03 13.76 9.53
CA THR A 61 -5.10 14.53 8.69
C THR A 61 -5.73 14.91 7.36
N VAL A 62 -6.36 13.96 6.66
CA VAL A 62 -7.05 14.22 5.39
C VAL A 62 -8.20 15.20 5.59
N LYS A 63 -9.02 15.03 6.64
CA LYS A 63 -10.12 15.96 6.96
C LYS A 63 -9.61 17.38 7.21
N ALA A 64 -8.54 17.53 7.99
CA ALA A 64 -7.94 18.83 8.25
C ALA A 64 -7.49 19.48 6.95
N LYS A 65 -6.85 18.72 6.05
CA LYS A 65 -6.42 19.24 4.76
C LYS A 65 -7.59 19.64 3.86
N LEU A 66 -8.62 18.81 3.79
CA LEU A 66 -9.85 19.14 3.06
C LEU A 66 -10.53 20.41 3.60
N ALA A 67 -10.54 20.61 4.92
CA ALA A 67 -11.10 21.82 5.52
C ALA A 67 -10.35 23.10 5.11
N GLU A 68 -9.07 23.00 4.74
CA GLU A 68 -8.28 24.11 4.20
C GLU A 68 -8.48 24.29 2.69
N THR A 69 -8.47 23.20 1.92
CA THR A 69 -8.35 23.26 0.45
C THR A 69 -9.67 23.07 -0.29
N ASN A 70 -10.60 22.31 0.28
CA ASN A 70 -11.91 22.03 -0.31
C ASN A 70 -12.97 21.75 0.79
N PRO A 71 -13.39 22.78 1.54
CA PRO A 71 -14.23 22.60 2.72
C PRO A 71 -15.57 21.90 2.43
N GLY A 72 -16.13 22.10 1.24
CA GLY A 72 -17.39 21.47 0.81
C GLY A 72 -17.31 19.95 0.66
N ARG A 73 -16.10 19.39 0.54
CA ARG A 73 -15.88 17.94 0.42
C ARG A 73 -15.89 17.22 1.78
N VAL A 74 -15.67 17.95 2.88
CA VAL A 74 -15.44 17.39 4.23
C VAL A 74 -16.56 16.45 4.66
N GLU A 75 -17.82 16.88 4.59
CA GLU A 75 -18.96 16.08 5.06
C GLU A 75 -19.10 14.76 4.29
N ALA A 76 -18.98 14.85 2.96
CA ALA A 76 -19.07 13.69 2.09
C ALA A 76 -17.85 12.75 2.25
N PHE A 77 -16.68 13.29 2.62
CA PHE A 77 -15.51 12.49 2.97
C PHE A 77 -15.75 11.73 4.28
N GLU A 78 -16.22 12.40 5.33
CA GLU A 78 -16.46 11.74 6.63
C GLU A 78 -17.48 10.58 6.52
N LYS A 79 -18.60 10.82 5.84
CA LYS A 79 -19.63 9.79 5.61
C LYS A 79 -19.07 8.61 4.81
N GLY A 80 -18.38 8.88 3.70
CA GLY A 80 -17.80 7.86 2.84
C GLY A 80 -16.69 7.06 3.53
N ALA A 81 -15.79 7.76 4.23
CA ALA A 81 -14.68 7.16 4.96
C ALA A 81 -15.19 6.26 6.08
N GLN A 82 -16.19 6.68 6.85
CA GLN A 82 -16.77 5.85 7.92
C GLN A 82 -17.42 4.57 7.36
N ALA A 83 -18.17 4.67 6.27
CA ALA A 83 -18.81 3.52 5.64
C ALA A 83 -17.76 2.53 5.11
N PHE A 84 -16.74 3.02 4.40
CA PHE A 84 -15.73 2.18 3.80
C PHE A 84 -14.75 1.59 4.84
N ALA A 85 -14.44 2.34 5.92
CA ALA A 85 -13.67 1.82 7.04
C ALA A 85 -14.31 0.58 7.68
N LYS A 86 -15.65 0.55 7.81
CA LYS A 86 -16.37 -0.64 8.29
C LYS A 86 -16.18 -1.84 7.36
N LYS A 87 -16.21 -1.62 6.04
CA LYS A 87 -15.94 -2.68 5.04
C LYS A 87 -14.54 -3.26 5.20
N ILE A 88 -13.54 -2.40 5.35
CA ILE A 88 -12.14 -2.84 5.54
C ILE A 88 -12.01 -3.66 6.83
N VAL A 89 -12.60 -3.20 7.94
CA VAL A 89 -12.54 -3.91 9.22
C VAL A 89 -13.28 -5.26 9.17
N GLY A 90 -14.37 -5.33 8.41
CA GLY A 90 -15.12 -6.57 8.17
C GLY A 90 -14.28 -7.62 7.44
N GLY A 91 -13.63 -7.22 6.35
CA GLY A 91 -12.73 -8.08 5.55
C GLY A 91 -11.24 -7.94 5.91
N PHE A 92 -10.91 -7.57 7.15
CA PHE A 92 -9.54 -7.16 7.51
C PHE A 92 -8.47 -8.19 7.15
N LYS A 93 -8.79 -9.48 7.27
CA LYS A 93 -7.88 -10.59 6.97
C LYS A 93 -7.64 -10.80 5.48
N ASP A 94 -8.49 -10.23 4.63
CA ASP A 94 -8.42 -10.38 3.17
C ASP A 94 -7.54 -9.30 2.54
N TYR A 95 -7.12 -8.31 3.32
CA TYR A 95 -6.26 -7.22 2.85
C TYR A 95 -4.80 -7.49 3.16
N GLU A 96 -3.95 -7.28 2.17
CA GLU A 96 -2.52 -7.05 2.38
C GLU A 96 -2.26 -5.53 2.42
N PHE A 97 -1.35 -5.10 3.29
CA PHE A 97 -1.09 -3.68 3.53
C PHE A 97 0.28 -3.30 2.96
N TYR A 98 0.32 -2.20 2.22
CA TYR A 98 1.53 -1.67 1.61
C TYR A 98 1.70 -0.19 1.93
N VAL A 99 2.94 0.26 2.07
CA VAL A 99 3.32 1.67 2.24
C VAL A 99 4.34 2.06 1.18
N GLY A 100 4.53 3.37 0.97
CA GLY A 100 5.60 3.86 0.09
C GLY A 100 6.99 3.56 0.64
N GLU A 101 8.00 3.74 -0.21
CA GLU A 101 9.43 3.51 0.11
C GLU A 101 9.91 4.28 1.36
N SER A 102 9.33 5.44 1.65
CA SER A 102 9.65 6.22 2.86
C SER A 102 9.17 5.60 4.17
N MET A 103 8.31 4.57 4.11
CA MET A 103 7.69 3.91 5.25
C MET A 103 7.08 4.88 6.29
N ASN A 104 6.59 6.05 5.83
CA ASN A 104 6.00 7.04 6.71
C ASN A 104 4.76 6.46 7.42
N PRO A 105 4.76 6.32 8.77
CA PRO A 105 3.64 5.73 9.51
C PRO A 105 2.35 6.58 9.44
N ASP A 106 2.48 7.87 9.15
CA ASP A 106 1.35 8.79 8.97
C ASP A 106 0.92 8.91 7.49
N GLY A 107 1.65 8.25 6.59
CA GLY A 107 1.40 8.25 5.15
C GLY A 107 0.20 7.39 4.74
N ALA A 108 -0.05 7.34 3.43
CA ALA A 108 -1.10 6.48 2.88
C ALA A 108 -0.71 5.01 2.94
N VAL A 109 -1.60 4.19 3.50
CA VAL A 109 -1.54 2.73 3.41
C VAL A 109 -2.40 2.29 2.23
N LEU A 110 -1.77 1.58 1.30
CA LEU A 110 -2.39 0.98 0.14
C LEU A 110 -2.92 -0.41 0.53
N LEU A 111 -4.17 -0.68 0.17
CA LEU A 111 -4.85 -1.93 0.50
C LEU A 111 -4.93 -2.81 -0.74
N LEU A 112 -4.17 -3.90 -0.76
CA LEU A 112 -4.28 -4.91 -1.81
C LEU A 112 -5.34 -5.94 -1.41
N ASN A 113 -6.21 -6.28 -2.36
CA ASN A 113 -7.15 -7.39 -2.24
C ASN A 113 -7.34 -8.01 -3.63
N TYR A 114 -8.07 -9.12 -3.72
CA TYR A 114 -8.31 -9.87 -4.94
C TYR A 114 -9.78 -9.77 -5.33
N ARG A 115 -10.06 -9.77 -6.64
CA ARG A 115 -11.44 -9.81 -7.16
C ARG A 115 -12.10 -11.14 -6.79
N GLU A 116 -13.38 -11.28 -7.13
CA GLU A 116 -14.16 -12.51 -6.86
C GLU A 116 -13.56 -13.77 -7.53
N ASP A 117 -12.71 -13.59 -8.55
CA ASP A 117 -11.94 -14.66 -9.18
C ASP A 117 -10.76 -15.18 -8.32
N GLY A 118 -10.45 -14.51 -7.21
CA GLY A 118 -9.37 -14.87 -6.28
C GLY A 118 -7.95 -14.65 -6.80
N VAL A 119 -7.78 -14.18 -8.04
CA VAL A 119 -6.46 -14.11 -8.71
C VAL A 119 -6.14 -12.74 -9.27
N THR A 120 -7.14 -11.89 -9.52
CA THR A 120 -6.91 -10.54 -10.04
C THR A 120 -6.69 -9.55 -8.90
N PRO A 121 -5.46 -9.08 -8.65
CA PRO A 121 -5.19 -8.13 -7.58
C PRO A 121 -5.69 -6.73 -7.93
N TYR A 122 -6.14 -5.99 -6.93
CA TYR A 122 -6.41 -4.56 -7.05
C TYR A 122 -6.00 -3.81 -5.78
N PHE A 123 -5.55 -2.57 -5.96
CA PHE A 123 -5.28 -1.66 -4.87
C PHE A 123 -6.46 -0.73 -4.61
N THR A 124 -6.75 -0.50 -3.33
CA THR A 124 -7.66 0.55 -2.88
C THR A 124 -6.88 1.64 -2.17
N ILE A 125 -7.15 2.89 -2.54
CA ILE A 125 -6.49 4.08 -2.01
C ILE A 125 -7.55 5.14 -1.73
N TRP A 126 -7.34 5.93 -0.67
CA TRP A 126 -8.23 7.02 -0.30
C TRP A 126 -8.04 8.21 -1.23
N LYS A 127 -8.99 8.44 -2.15
CA LYS A 127 -8.95 9.53 -3.14
C LYS A 127 -8.65 10.89 -2.51
N ASP A 128 -9.33 11.25 -1.43
CA ASP A 128 -9.16 12.56 -0.80
C ASP A 128 -7.80 12.74 -0.09
N GLY A 129 -7.02 11.66 0.07
CA GLY A 129 -5.64 11.71 0.53
C GLY A 129 -4.61 11.76 -0.61
N LEU A 130 -5.04 11.87 -1.86
CA LEU A 130 -4.19 11.96 -3.04
C LEU A 130 -4.27 13.36 -3.66
N SER A 131 -3.19 13.75 -4.33
CA SER A 131 -3.15 14.88 -5.24
C SER A 131 -2.81 14.38 -6.64
N GLU A 132 -3.35 15.03 -7.66
CA GLU A 132 -3.07 14.70 -9.05
C GLU A 132 -2.04 15.66 -9.64
N MET A 133 -1.16 15.14 -10.50
CA MET A 133 -0.24 15.92 -11.30
C MET A 133 -0.32 15.38 -12.73
N LYS A 134 -0.61 16.25 -13.68
CA LYS A 134 -0.57 15.92 -15.10
C LYS A 134 0.84 16.17 -15.62
N VAL A 135 1.42 15.15 -16.26
CA VAL A 135 2.73 15.20 -16.94
C VAL A 135 2.52 15.33 -18.44
#